data_AF-J7I6W2-F1
#
_entry.id   AF-J7I6W2-F1
#
_cell.length_a   1.000
_cell.length_b   1.000
_cell.length_c   1.000
_cell.angle_alpha   90.00
_cell.angle_beta   90.00
_cell.angle_gamma   90.00
#
_symmetry.space_group_name_H-M   'P 1'
#
loop_
_entity.id
_entity.type
_entity.pdbx_description
1 polymer ?
#
loop_
_entity_poly.entity_id
_entity_poly.type
_entity_poly.pdbx_seq_one_letter_code
_entity_poly.pdbx_strand_id
1 'polypeptide(L)'
;MIFSINFILIIISLLVGVAFYTILERKLLGYIQSRKGPNKVGILGILQPFSDALKLFNKNIISSESMNFTLVFLTPALSLLISMLISPIISYNKMSLFDNKHNIL
;
A
#
# COMPACT_ATOMS: atom_id res chain seq x y z
N MET A 1 -2.04 21.97 13.39
CA MET A 1 -1.00 21.78 12.35
C MET A 1 -0.15 20.54 12.58
N ILE A 2 0.39 20.31 13.78
CA ILE A 2 1.23 19.12 14.07
C ILE A 2 0.49 17.81 13.80
N PHE A 3 -0.80 17.72 14.19
CA PHE A 3 -1.64 16.54 13.92
C PHE A 3 -1.75 16.20 12.42
N SER A 4 -2.09 17.17 11.58
CA SER A 4 -2.24 16.95 10.14
C SER A 4 -0.91 16.60 9.46
N ILE A 5 0.20 17.21 9.89
CA ILE A 5 1.53 16.89 9.37
C ILE A 5 1.93 15.46 9.74
N ASN A 6 1.72 15.06 11.00
CA ASN A 6 2.00 13.70 11.46
C ASN A 6 1.16 12.65 10.73
N PHE A 7 -0.13 12.95 10.50
CA PHE A 7 -1.02 12.07 9.76
C PHE A 7 -0.56 11.86 8.30
N ILE A 8 -0.18 12.94 7.60
CA ILE A 8 0.34 12.85 6.23
C ILE A 8 1.64 12.04 6.20
N LEU A 9 2.56 12.26 7.15
CA LEU A 9 3.81 11.51 7.25
C LEU A 9 3.56 10.00 7.42
N ILE A 10 2.60 9.63 8.28
CA ILE A 10 2.24 8.22 8.49
C ILE A 10 1.69 7.60 7.21
N ILE A 11 0.76 8.26 6.52
CA ILE A 11 0.21 7.75 5.25
C ILE A 11 1.31 7.53 4.21
N ILE A 12 2.23 8.50 4.04
CA ILE A 12 3.33 8.39 3.08
C ILE A 12 4.22 7.19 3.44
N SER A 13 4.59 7.05 4.71
CA SER A 13 5.42 5.94 5.16
C SER A 13 4.76 4.57 4.93
N LEU A 14 3.45 4.47 5.12
CA LEU A 14 2.69 3.25 4.94
C LEU A 14 2.62 2.85 3.47
N LEU A 15 2.33 3.80 2.56
CA LEU A 15 2.29 3.54 1.12
C LEU A 15 3.66 3.08 0.58
N VAL A 16 4.75 3.71 1.04
CA VAL A 16 6.12 3.30 0.70
C VAL A 16 6.42 1.90 1.25
N GLY A 17 6.04 1.62 2.49
CA GLY A 17 6.23 0.31 3.11
C GLY A 17 5.54 -0.82 2.35
N VAL A 18 4.27 -0.63 1.96
CA VAL A 18 3.50 -1.63 1.19
C VAL A 18 4.15 -1.90 -0.17
N ALA A 19 4.64 -0.87 -0.86
CA ALA A 19 5.31 -1.03 -2.14
C ALA A 19 6.55 -1.94 -2.03
N PHE A 20 7.40 -1.73 -1.04
CA PHE A 20 8.58 -2.58 -0.84
C PHE A 20 8.26 -3.96 -0.29
N TYR A 21 7.21 -4.08 0.54
CA TYR A 21 6.74 -5.37 1.04
C TYR A 21 6.40 -6.35 -0.10
N THR A 22 5.80 -5.87 -1.19
CA THR A 22 5.51 -6.72 -2.36
C THR A 22 6.77 -7.31 -3.02
N ILE A 23 7.89 -6.56 -3.06
CA ILE A 23 9.16 -7.08 -3.60
C ILE A 23 9.72 -8.14 -2.66
N LEU A 24 9.68 -7.85 -1.36
CA LEU A 24 10.19 -8.74 -0.32
C LEU A 24 9.47 -10.09 -0.39
N GLU A 25 8.15 -10.10 -0.49
CA GLU A 25 7.34 -11.31 -0.65
C GLU A 25 7.78 -12.09 -1.91
N ARG A 26 7.89 -11.43 -3.07
CA ARG A 26 8.33 -12.07 -4.32
C ARG A 26 9.74 -12.65 -4.23
N LYS A 27 10.64 -12.01 -3.47
CA LYS A 27 12.00 -12.51 -3.25
C LYS A 27 12.01 -13.71 -2.30
N LEU A 28 11.29 -13.65 -1.18
CA LEU A 28 11.16 -14.77 -0.24
C LEU A 28 10.59 -16.02 -0.92
N LEU A 29 9.48 -15.88 -1.66
CA LEU A 29 8.89 -16.99 -2.41
C LEU A 29 9.86 -17.56 -3.47
N GLY A 30 10.64 -16.69 -4.10
CA GLY A 30 11.71 -17.12 -4.99
C GLY A 30 12.74 -17.99 -4.28
N TYR A 31 13.26 -17.52 -3.15
CA TYR A 31 14.26 -18.25 -2.37
C TYR A 31 13.76 -19.61 -1.88
N ILE A 32 12.53 -19.69 -1.40
CA ILE A 32 11.90 -20.97 -0.99
C ILE A 32 11.80 -21.93 -2.17
N GLN A 33 11.44 -21.42 -3.35
CA GLN A 33 11.29 -22.21 -4.58
C GLN A 33 12.61 -22.42 -5.34
N SER A 34 13.76 -22.10 -4.73
CA SER A 34 15.09 -22.19 -5.38
C SER A 34 15.23 -21.42 -6.70
N ARG A 35 14.41 -20.37 -6.90
CA ARG A 35 14.48 -19.46 -8.07
C ARG A 35 14.81 -18.04 -7.64
N LYS A 36 15.53 -17.30 -8.47
CA LYS A 36 15.76 -15.87 -8.18
C LYS A 36 14.45 -15.11 -8.37
N GLY A 37 14.07 -14.32 -7.37
CA GLY A 37 12.98 -13.35 -7.46
C GLY A 37 13.29 -12.22 -8.46
N PRO A 38 12.47 -11.15 -8.49
CA PRO A 38 12.69 -10.05 -9.42
C PRO A 38 14.08 -9.42 -9.22
N ASN A 39 14.93 -9.52 -10.25
CA ASN A 39 16.32 -9.03 -10.23
C ASN A 39 16.67 -8.17 -11.46
N LYS A 40 15.76 -8.02 -12.44
CA LYS A 40 16.05 -7.36 -13.73
C LYS A 40 15.78 -5.85 -13.72
N VAL A 41 14.78 -5.38 -12.96
CA VAL A 41 14.36 -3.97 -12.99
C VAL A 41 15.21 -3.14 -12.01
N GLY A 42 16.16 -2.38 -12.55
CA GLY A 42 17.10 -1.57 -11.76
C GLY A 42 18.14 -2.40 -11.01
N ILE A 43 18.72 -1.82 -9.95
CA ILE A 43 19.70 -2.50 -9.10
C ILE A 43 18.96 -3.52 -8.22
N LEU A 44 19.26 -4.81 -8.36
CA LEU A 44 18.68 -5.92 -7.57
C LEU A 44 17.14 -5.95 -7.53
N GLY A 45 16.44 -5.39 -8.53
CA GLY A 45 14.98 -5.39 -8.59
C GLY A 45 14.27 -4.35 -7.71
N ILE A 46 14.98 -3.39 -7.13
CA ILE A 46 14.39 -2.38 -6.19
C ILE A 46 13.34 -1.51 -6.89
N LEU A 47 13.51 -1.23 -8.18
CA LEU A 47 12.60 -0.38 -8.97
C LEU A 47 11.36 -1.11 -9.49
N GLN A 48 11.18 -2.40 -9.17
CA GLN A 48 10.03 -3.20 -9.60
C GLN A 48 8.64 -2.58 -9.28
N PRO A 49 8.33 -2.10 -8.07
CA PRO A 49 7.00 -1.59 -7.73
C PRO A 49 6.64 -0.35 -8.53
N PHE A 50 7.64 0.49 -8.86
CA PHE A 50 7.44 1.63 -9.75
C PHE A 50 7.11 1.18 -11.18
N SER A 51 7.79 0.15 -11.69
CA SER A 51 7.49 -0.40 -13.03
C SER A 51 6.10 -1.06 -13.09
N ASP A 52 5.69 -1.75 -12.02
CA ASP A 52 4.36 -2.38 -11.94
C ASP A 52 3.26 -1.31 -11.87
N ALA A 53 3.48 -0.21 -11.13
CA ALA A 53 2.55 0.92 -11.08
C ALA A 53 2.39 1.62 -12.44
N LEU A 54 3.50 1.96 -13.10
CA LEU A 54 3.49 2.57 -14.44
C LEU A 54 2.78 1.68 -15.47
N LYS A 55 2.99 0.36 -15.39
CA LYS A 55 2.32 -0.61 -16.24
C LYS A 55 0.79 -0.59 -16.05
N LEU A 56 0.31 -0.43 -14.82
CA LEU A 56 -1.12 -0.35 -14.52
C LEU A 56 -1.72 0.98 -14.99
N PHE A 57 -1.01 2.11 -14.84
CA PHE A 57 -1.48 3.41 -15.33
C PHE A 57 -1.64 3.47 -16.85
N ASN A 58 -0.77 2.77 -17.58
CA ASN A 58 -0.86 2.70 -19.04
C ASN A 58 -1.90 1.70 -19.57
N LYS A 59 -2.52 0.90 -18.70
CA LYS A 59 -3.49 -0.12 -19.12
C LYS A 59 -4.85 0.52 -19.34
N ASN A 60 -5.46 0.28 -20.51
CA ASN A 60 -6.82 0.73 -20.78
C ASN A 60 -7.80 0.09 -19.78
N ILE A 61 -8.72 0.91 -19.28
CA ILE A 61 -9.81 0.47 -18.41
C ILE A 61 -10.81 -0.28 -19.30
N ILE A 62 -10.90 -1.60 -19.12
CA ILE A 62 -11.85 -2.44 -19.84
C ILE A 62 -13.11 -2.53 -19.00
N SER A 63 -14.20 -1.92 -19.47
CA SER A 63 -15.53 -2.16 -18.90
C SER A 63 -16.23 -3.26 -19.69
N SER A 64 -16.83 -4.22 -18.99
CA SER A 64 -17.74 -5.19 -19.60
C SER A 64 -19.16 -4.66 -19.67
N GLU A 65 -19.92 -5.10 -20.66
CA GLU A 65 -21.21 -4.54 -21.07
C GLU A 65 -22.29 -4.55 -19.97
N SER A 66 -22.22 -5.47 -19.01
CA SER A 66 -23.23 -5.66 -17.95
C SER A 66 -22.83 -5.13 -16.57
N MET A 67 -21.78 -4.30 -16.45
CA MET A 67 -21.28 -3.85 -15.14
C MET A 67 -21.87 -2.53 -14.67
N ASN A 68 -22.14 -2.43 -13.37
CA ASN A 68 -22.46 -1.15 -12.74
C ASN A 68 -21.17 -0.34 -12.51
N PHE A 69 -20.92 0.64 -13.37
CA PHE A 69 -19.74 1.50 -13.33
C PHE A 69 -19.52 2.17 -11.97
N THR A 70 -20.61 2.63 -11.31
CA THR A 70 -20.51 3.36 -10.04
C THR A 70 -19.91 2.49 -8.94
N LEU A 71 -20.38 1.25 -8.80
CA LEU A 71 -19.90 0.29 -7.81
C LEU A 71 -18.46 -0.16 -8.10
N VAL A 72 -18.11 -0.36 -9.38
CA VAL A 72 -16.75 -0.80 -9.76
C VAL A 72 -15.69 0.24 -9.40
N PHE A 73 -15.97 1.54 -9.51
CA PHE A 73 -15.02 2.59 -9.11
C PHE A 73 -15.06 2.91 -7.62
N LEU A 74 -16.23 2.85 -6.98
CA LEU A 74 -16.35 3.13 -5.54
C LEU A 74 -15.73 2.04 -4.67
N THR A 75 -15.82 0.76 -5.08
CA THR A 75 -15.39 -0.35 -4.23
C THR A 75 -13.88 -0.34 -3.89
N PRO A 76 -12.93 -0.11 -4.83
CA PRO A 76 -11.52 -0.02 -4.49
C PRO A 76 -11.16 1.28 -3.75
N ALA A 77 -11.90 2.37 -4.00
CA ALA A 77 -11.70 3.63 -3.30
C ALA A 77 -12.10 3.50 -1.82
N LEU A 78 -13.24 2.87 -1.54
CA LEU A 78 -13.73 2.64 -0.17
C LEU A 78 -12.81 1.69 0.61
N SER A 79 -12.32 0.61 -0.01
CA SER A 79 -11.42 -0.33 0.68
C SER A 79 -10.10 0.32 1.10
N LEU A 80 -9.54 1.18 0.24
CA LEU A 80 -8.33 1.95 0.55
C LEU A 80 -8.60 3.06 1.58
N LEU A 81 -9.78 3.68 1.54
CA LEU A 81 -10.17 4.67 2.54
C LEU A 81 -10.25 4.05 3.95
N ILE A 82 -10.84 2.85 4.08
CA ILE A 82 -10.93 2.13 5.36
C ILE A 82 -9.54 1.83 5.92
N SER A 83 -8.60 1.36 5.09
CA SER A 83 -7.25 1.04 5.57
C SER A 83 -6.49 2.28 6.04
N MET A 84 -6.66 3.41 5.36
CA MET A 84 -6.07 4.69 5.78
C MET A 84 -6.64 5.20 7.10
N LEU A 85 -7.95 5.03 7.34
CA LEU A 85 -8.60 5.42 8.60
C LEU A 85 -8.16 4.58 9.81
N ILE A 86 -7.74 3.33 9.60
CA ILE A 86 -7.24 2.46 10.68
C ILE A 86 -5.81 2.82 11.09
N SER A 87 -4.98 3.27 10.13
CA SER A 87 -3.56 3.57 10.39
C SER A 87 -3.26 4.48 11.61
N PRO A 88 -4.00 5.58 11.89
CA PRO A 88 -3.69 6.46 13.03
C PRO A 88 -4.11 5.87 14.39
N ILE A 89 -4.82 4.74 14.42
CA ILE A 89 -5.21 4.06 15.67
C ILE A 89 -3.99 3.39 16.32
N ILE A 90 -3.00 3.00 15.51
CA ILE A 90 -1.80 2.33 15.98
C ILE A 90 -0.88 3.36 16.65
N SER A 91 -0.63 3.18 17.95
CA SER A 91 0.30 4.02 18.71
C SER A 91 1.74 3.56 18.48
N TYR A 92 2.53 4.35 17.75
CA TYR A 92 3.95 4.05 17.50
C TYR A 92 4.89 4.58 18.58
N ASN A 93 4.48 5.58 19.37
CA ASN A 93 5.24 6.20 20.46
C ASN A 93 4.32 7.01 21.39
N LYS A 94 4.87 7.60 22.46
CA LYS A 94 4.15 8.41 23.48
C LYS A 94 3.22 9.52 22.93
N MET A 95 3.45 9.98 21.70
CA MET A 95 2.55 10.90 21.01
C MET A 95 1.60 10.09 20.12
N SER A 96 0.51 9.59 20.70
CA SER A 96 -0.61 9.04 19.95
C SER A 96 -1.27 10.14 19.13
N LEU A 97 -1.65 9.84 17.88
CA LEU A 97 -2.48 10.74 17.08
C LEU A 97 -3.89 10.86 17.66
N PHE A 98 -4.46 9.73 18.09
CA PHE A 98 -5.74 9.68 18.78
C PHE A 98 -5.56 9.09 20.17
N ASP A 99 -6.11 9.79 21.17
CA ASP A 99 -6.22 9.27 22.53
C ASP A 99 -7.34 8.22 22.58
N ASN A 100 -7.00 6.99 22.23
CA ASN A 100 -7.86 5.86 22.55
C ASN A 100 -7.67 5.53 24.03
N LYS A 101 -8.65 5.93 24.88
CA LYS A 101 -8.71 5.51 26.28
C LYS A 101 -8.70 3.98 26.48
N HIS A 102 -9.02 3.23 25.42
CA HIS A 102 -8.96 1.76 25.40
C HIS A 102 -7.63 1.18 24.87
N ASN A 103 -6.58 1.97 24.67
CA ASN A 103 -5.23 1.44 24.46
C ASN A 103 -4.62 1.07 25.82
N ILE A 104 -5.09 -0.03 26.40
CA ILE A 104 -4.37 -0.80 27.41
C ILE A 104 -3.74 -1.97 26.67
N LEU A 105 -2.59 -1.72 26.06
CA LEU A 105 -1.53 -2.66 25.71
C LEU A 105 -0.24 -1.86 25.55
#